data_AF-A0AAN8MCG2-F1
#
_entry.id   AF-A0AAN8MCG2-F1
#
_cell.length_a   1.000
_cell.length_b   1.000
_cell.length_c   1.000
_cell.angle_alpha   90.00
_cell.angle_beta   90.00
_cell.angle_gamma   90.00
#
_symmetry.space_group_name_H-M   'P 1'
#
loop_
_entity.id
_entity.type
_entity.pdbx_description
1 polymer ?
#
loop_
_entity_poly.entity_id
_entity_poly.type
_entity_poly.pdbx_seq_one_letter_code
_entity_poly.pdbx_strand_id
1 'polypeptide(L)'
;MAKETLDKIGSGYKRSSDIQVAGMLVYYILSGGHHPFEDPLDPEKRPTVEETLDHPLFWKPHRRVEYLRTVGNEEEVGKYRDADPELLEDLKQRAMAKTFCQWRSKFLSDLMKKMDGKKPYPENMLGLLRFIRNLHEHYAEDLESVDLMKMFPDLFGCVYMLAKKQGWNSRPGLKNMFQRDLSS
;
A
#
# COMPACT_ATOMS: atom_id res chain seq x y z
N MET A 1 13.51 34.63 53.43
CA MET A 1 14.07 34.86 52.09
C MET A 1 14.58 33.51 51.59
N ALA A 2 13.74 32.74 50.90
CA ALA A 2 14.10 31.41 50.40
C ALA A 2 14.54 31.57 48.93
N LYS A 3 15.76 31.14 48.61
CA LYS A 3 16.28 31.07 47.25
C LYS A 3 15.61 29.89 46.54
N GLU A 4 14.77 30.17 45.56
CA GLU A 4 14.33 29.17 44.59
C GLU A 4 15.55 28.70 43.80
N THR A 5 15.86 27.41 43.91
CA THR A 5 16.79 26.72 43.01
C THR A 5 15.92 25.90 42.05
N LEU A 6 15.41 26.57 41.01
CA LEU A 6 14.79 25.92 39.86
C LEU A 6 15.89 25.42 38.92
N ASP A 7 16.46 24.26 39.25
CA ASP A 7 17.34 23.56 38.33
C ASP A 7 16.52 22.83 37.25
N LYS A 8 16.46 23.47 36.09
CA LYS A 8 16.41 22.89 34.73
C LYS A 8 15.43 21.74 34.47
N ILE A 9 14.17 22.10 34.22
CA ILE A 9 13.28 21.31 33.36
C ILE A 9 13.78 21.48 31.92
N GLY A 10 14.61 20.54 31.46
CA GLY A 10 15.30 20.66 30.17
C GLY A 10 15.47 19.32 29.47
N SER A 11 14.38 18.59 29.24
CA SER A 11 14.34 17.58 28.19
C SER A 11 13.11 17.81 27.33
N GLY A 12 13.11 18.94 26.62
CA GLY A 12 12.18 19.15 25.53
C GLY A 12 12.29 18.00 24.53
N TYR A 13 11.15 17.58 24.01
CA TYR A 13 11.03 16.70 22.85
C TYR A 13 12.14 16.98 21.82
N LYS A 14 12.85 15.93 21.39
CA LYS A 14 13.99 16.03 20.48
C LYS A 14 13.63 15.39 19.15
N ARG A 15 13.95 16.07 18.05
CA ARG A 15 13.83 15.55 16.68
C ARG A 15 14.51 14.18 16.49
N SER A 16 15.56 13.88 17.26
CA SER A 16 16.21 12.56 17.28
C SER A 16 15.27 11.44 17.76
N SER A 17 14.38 11.74 18.71
CA SER A 17 13.37 10.80 19.19
C SER A 17 12.35 10.49 18.08
N ASP A 18 11.95 11.47 17.28
CA ASP A 18 11.06 11.23 16.12
C ASP A 18 11.71 10.37 15.06
N ILE A 19 12.99 10.63 14.76
CA ILE A 19 13.74 9.84 13.78
C ILE A 19 13.83 8.39 14.25
N GLN A 20 14.09 8.18 15.55
CA GLN A 20 14.16 6.84 16.13
C GLN A 20 12.81 6.13 16.07
N VAL A 21 11.73 6.79 16.50
CA VAL A 21 10.37 6.24 16.47
C VAL A 21 9.91 5.99 15.03
N ALA A 22 10.22 6.89 14.09
CA ALA A 22 9.94 6.71 12.67
C ALA A 22 10.71 5.52 12.08
N GLY A 23 11.98 5.34 12.44
CA GLY A 23 12.77 4.18 12.03
C GLY A 23 12.18 2.86 12.55
N MET A 24 11.73 2.85 13.81
CA MET A 24 11.08 1.69 14.42
C MET A 24 9.74 1.38 13.75
N LEU A 25 8.95 2.41 13.44
CA LEU A 25 7.66 2.28 12.75
C LEU A 25 7.84 1.78 11.31
N VAL A 26 8.80 2.33 10.58
CA VAL A 26 9.13 1.86 9.23
C VAL A 26 9.55 0.39 9.32
N TYR A 27 10.48 0.03 10.21
CA TYR A 27 10.90 -1.35 10.39
C TYR A 27 9.72 -2.30 10.67
N TYR A 28 8.83 -1.93 11.57
CA TYR A 28 7.63 -2.72 11.91
C TYR A 28 6.73 -2.98 10.70
N ILE A 29 6.55 -1.97 9.84
CA ILE A 29 5.78 -2.09 8.59
C ILE A 29 6.52 -3.01 7.60
N LEU A 30 7.84 -2.84 7.45
CA LEU A 30 8.66 -3.63 6.52
C LEU A 30 8.73 -5.11 6.91
N SER A 31 8.84 -5.40 8.20
CA SER A 31 8.97 -6.74 8.77
C SER A 31 7.64 -7.50 8.82
N GLY A 32 6.51 -6.83 8.61
CA GLY A 32 5.19 -7.44 8.71
C GLY A 32 4.72 -7.66 10.15
N GLY A 33 5.16 -6.80 11.06
CA GLY A 33 4.69 -6.78 12.45
C GLY A 33 5.74 -7.08 13.52
N HIS A 34 7.02 -7.19 13.17
CA HIS A 34 8.10 -7.37 14.15
C HIS A 34 8.67 -6.03 14.59
N HIS A 35 8.84 -5.85 15.90
CA HIS A 35 9.48 -4.67 16.45
C HIS A 35 11.01 -4.87 16.52
N PRO A 36 11.84 -3.85 16.24
CA PRO A 36 13.31 -4.03 16.13
C PRO A 36 14.01 -4.30 17.48
N PHE A 37 13.24 -4.36 18.57
CA PHE A 37 13.71 -4.67 19.93
C PHE A 37 13.17 -6.01 20.45
N GLU A 38 12.36 -6.74 19.68
CA GLU A 38 11.91 -8.10 20.06
C GLU A 38 12.99 -9.15 19.77
N ASP A 39 13.86 -8.89 18.79
CA ASP A 39 15.12 -9.61 18.56
C ASP A 39 16.21 -8.58 18.23
N PRO A 40 17.45 -8.72 18.76
CA PRO A 40 18.55 -7.87 18.33
C PRO A 40 18.78 -8.07 16.85
N LEU A 41 18.39 -7.08 16.04
CA LEU A 41 18.73 -7.03 14.63
C LEU A 41 20.24 -7.12 14.49
N ASP A 42 20.69 -8.24 13.95
CA ASP A 42 22.01 -8.40 13.37
C ASP A 42 22.33 -7.13 12.55
N PRO A 43 23.30 -6.31 12.98
CA PRO A 43 23.61 -5.05 12.32
C PRO A 43 23.84 -5.20 10.82
N GLU A 44 24.37 -6.36 10.40
CA GLU A 44 24.64 -6.71 9.00
C GLU A 44 23.37 -6.96 8.17
N LYS A 45 22.21 -7.15 8.81
CA LYS A 45 20.91 -7.37 8.13
C LYS A 45 20.07 -6.11 8.02
N ARG A 46 20.54 -4.97 8.54
CA ARG A 46 19.81 -3.71 8.44
C ARG A 46 19.95 -3.18 7.02
N PRO A 47 18.84 -2.79 6.36
CA PRO A 47 18.93 -2.17 5.06
C PRO A 47 19.66 -0.83 5.16
N THR A 48 20.44 -0.49 4.14
CA THR A 48 21.02 0.86 4.03
C THR A 48 19.93 1.91 3.83
N VAL A 49 20.30 3.19 3.89
CA VAL A 49 19.37 4.29 3.58
C VAL A 49 18.88 4.16 2.14
N GLU A 50 19.77 3.82 1.22
CA GLU A 50 19.48 3.63 -0.19
C GLU A 50 18.49 2.46 -0.39
N GLU A 51 18.74 1.31 0.24
CA GLU A 51 17.85 0.15 0.18
C GLU A 51 16.48 0.45 0.82
N THR A 52 16.46 1.26 1.88
CA THR A 52 15.23 1.71 2.53
C THR A 52 14.42 2.61 1.60
N LEU A 53 15.08 3.55 0.90
CA LEU A 53 14.43 4.46 -0.04
C LEU A 53 13.91 3.76 -1.31
N ASP A 54 14.50 2.61 -1.68
CA ASP A 54 14.01 1.79 -2.78
C ASP A 54 12.72 1.01 -2.42
N HIS A 55 12.35 0.96 -1.12
CA HIS A 55 11.16 0.24 -0.68
C HIS A 55 9.87 0.83 -1.29
N PRO A 56 8.88 0.01 -1.68
CA PRO A 56 7.64 0.47 -2.31
C PRO A 56 6.83 1.52 -1.54
N LEU A 57 7.00 1.58 -0.23
CA LEU A 57 6.41 2.63 0.61
C LEU A 57 6.90 4.04 0.21
N PHE A 58 8.10 4.17 -0.36
CA PHE A 58 8.66 5.44 -0.81
C PHE A 58 8.48 5.68 -2.32
N TRP A 59 7.84 4.75 -3.05
CA TRP A 59 7.58 4.94 -4.46
C TRP A 59 6.68 6.15 -4.72
N LYS A 60 6.96 6.84 -5.83
CA LYS A 60 6.16 7.94 -6.35
C LYS A 60 4.74 7.45 -6.71
N PRO A 61 3.71 8.33 -6.65
CA PRO A 61 2.32 7.97 -6.92
C PRO A 61 2.09 7.17 -8.21
N HIS A 62 2.69 7.57 -9.33
CA HIS A 62 2.53 6.87 -10.61
C HIS A 62 3.03 5.42 -10.56
N ARG A 63 4.16 5.16 -9.90
CA ARG A 63 4.73 3.81 -9.76
C ARG A 63 3.86 2.93 -8.86
N ARG A 64 3.23 3.52 -7.84
CA ARG A 64 2.22 2.82 -7.01
C ARG A 64 0.98 2.46 -7.82
N VAL A 65 0.50 3.35 -8.69
CA VAL A 65 -0.63 3.07 -9.59
C VAL A 65 -0.28 1.96 -10.58
N GLU A 66 0.89 2.01 -11.20
CA GLU A 66 1.37 0.96 -12.11
C GLU A 66 1.48 -0.39 -11.38
N TYR A 67 1.89 -0.39 -10.11
CA TYR A 67 1.94 -1.59 -9.30
C TYR A 67 0.54 -2.17 -9.07
N LEU A 68 -0.45 -1.34 -8.72
CA LEU A 68 -1.84 -1.77 -8.58
C LEU A 68 -2.40 -2.33 -9.89
N ARG A 69 -2.10 -1.69 -11.03
CA ARG A 69 -2.44 -2.17 -12.37
C ARG A 69 -1.84 -3.54 -12.64
N THR A 70 -0.56 -3.72 -12.33
CA THR A 70 0.16 -4.98 -12.54
C THR A 70 -0.40 -6.10 -11.67
N VAL A 71 -0.68 -5.83 -10.39
CA VAL A 71 -1.38 -6.79 -9.51
C VAL A 71 -2.77 -7.13 -10.06
N GLY A 72 -3.48 -6.18 -10.67
CA GLY A 72 -4.76 -6.43 -11.35
C GLY A 72 -4.72 -7.38 -12.54
N ASN A 73 -3.52 -7.71 -13.04
CA ASN A 73 -3.29 -8.72 -14.08
C ASN A 73 -2.99 -10.12 -13.52
N GLU A 74 -2.76 -10.28 -12.22
CA GLU A 74 -2.55 -11.58 -11.60
C GLU A 74 -3.76 -12.48 -11.82
N GLU A 75 -3.52 -13.77 -12.05
CA GLU A 75 -4.55 -14.74 -12.44
C GLU A 75 -5.65 -14.84 -11.36
N GLU A 76 -5.26 -14.85 -10.10
CA GLU A 76 -6.16 -14.90 -8.94
C GLU A 76 -7.06 -13.66 -8.87
N VAL A 77 -6.53 -12.49 -9.23
CA VAL A 77 -7.33 -11.25 -9.34
C VAL A 77 -8.24 -11.32 -10.57
N GLY A 78 -7.79 -11.93 -11.68
CA GLY A 78 -8.61 -12.20 -12.85
C GLY A 78 -9.81 -13.11 -12.56
N LYS A 79 -9.66 -14.05 -11.61
CA LYS A 79 -10.71 -14.96 -11.14
C LYS A 79 -11.56 -14.39 -10.00
N TYR A 80 -11.61 -13.06 -9.83
CA TYR A 80 -12.34 -12.38 -8.75
C TYR A 80 -13.82 -12.77 -8.59
N ARG A 81 -14.45 -13.35 -9.62
CA ARG A 81 -15.84 -13.84 -9.56
C ARG A 81 -15.98 -15.22 -8.92
N ASP A 82 -14.93 -16.02 -8.99
CA ASP A 82 -14.85 -17.41 -8.52
C ASP A 82 -13.79 -17.53 -7.41
N ALA A 83 -13.53 -16.43 -6.70
CA ALA A 83 -12.53 -16.37 -5.65
C ALA A 83 -12.96 -17.20 -4.44
N ASP A 84 -11.96 -17.82 -3.80
CA ASP A 84 -12.16 -18.64 -2.61
C ASP A 84 -12.87 -17.85 -1.48
N PRO A 85 -13.94 -18.39 -0.87
CA PRO A 85 -14.68 -17.71 0.19
C PRO A 85 -13.83 -17.32 1.42
N GLU A 86 -12.88 -18.15 1.83
CA GLU A 86 -11.97 -17.88 2.94
C GLU A 86 -11.06 -16.71 2.60
N LEU A 87 -10.49 -16.70 1.39
CA LEU A 87 -9.71 -15.57 0.89
C LEU A 87 -10.54 -14.28 0.85
N LEU A 88 -11.78 -14.35 0.39
CA LEU A 88 -12.66 -13.18 0.32
C LEU A 88 -12.95 -12.60 1.70
N GLU A 89 -13.16 -13.44 2.71
CA GLU A 89 -13.35 -12.97 4.09
C GLU A 89 -12.09 -12.32 4.65
N ASP A 90 -10.93 -12.95 4.42
CA ASP A 90 -9.61 -12.40 4.78
C ASP A 90 -9.38 -11.00 4.18
N LEU A 91 -9.76 -10.83 2.90
CA LEU A 91 -9.65 -9.56 2.19
C LEU A 91 -10.65 -8.52 2.68
N LYS A 92 -11.87 -8.92 3.01
CA LYS A 92 -12.87 -8.03 3.61
C LYS A 92 -12.39 -7.50 4.94
N GLN A 93 -11.89 -8.36 5.82
CA GLN A 93 -11.35 -7.96 7.13
C GLN A 93 -10.19 -6.96 6.97
N ARG A 94 -9.27 -7.20 6.03
CA ARG A 94 -8.19 -6.24 5.70
C ARG A 94 -8.70 -4.90 5.17
N ALA A 95 -9.83 -4.92 4.47
CA ALA A 95 -10.48 -3.73 3.92
C ALA A 95 -11.40 -3.03 4.93
N MET A 96 -11.71 -3.63 6.08
CA MET A 96 -12.57 -2.99 7.08
C MET A 96 -11.92 -1.70 7.58
N ALA A 97 -12.73 -0.65 7.73
CA ALA A 97 -12.32 0.71 8.08
C ALA A 97 -11.28 1.34 7.13
N LYS A 98 -11.10 0.81 5.92
CA LYS A 98 -10.25 1.37 4.87
C LYS A 98 -11.06 2.26 3.92
N THR A 99 -10.39 3.21 3.27
CA THR A 99 -11.03 4.17 2.36
C THR A 99 -11.70 3.50 1.15
N PHE A 100 -11.24 2.30 0.78
CA PHE A 100 -11.74 1.51 -0.35
C PHE A 100 -12.78 0.44 0.03
N CYS A 101 -13.27 0.38 1.28
CA CYS A 101 -14.23 -0.66 1.71
C CYS A 101 -15.56 -0.63 0.94
N GLN A 102 -15.94 0.54 0.43
CA GLN A 102 -17.15 0.79 -0.37
C GLN A 102 -16.78 1.57 -1.63
N TRP A 103 -15.72 1.13 -2.30
CA TRP A 103 -15.06 1.86 -3.39
C TRP A 103 -16.01 2.19 -4.55
N ARG A 104 -17.00 1.35 -4.87
CA ARG A 104 -17.91 1.61 -6.00
C ARG A 104 -18.68 2.92 -5.81
N SER A 105 -19.06 3.23 -4.58
CA SER A 105 -19.75 4.49 -4.24
C SER A 105 -18.87 5.74 -4.37
N LYS A 106 -17.55 5.56 -4.48
CA LYS A 106 -16.58 6.66 -4.59
C LYS A 106 -16.36 7.12 -6.04
N PHE A 107 -16.84 6.35 -7.01
CA PHE A 107 -16.76 6.68 -8.44
C PHE A 107 -18.08 7.26 -8.94
N LEU A 108 -18.00 8.10 -9.98
CA LEU A 108 -19.18 8.65 -10.65
C LEU A 108 -20.05 7.53 -11.23
N SER A 109 -21.37 7.69 -11.12
CA SER A 109 -22.33 6.68 -11.58
C SER A 109 -22.17 6.33 -13.05
N ASP A 110 -21.87 7.31 -13.91
CA ASP A 110 -21.72 7.08 -15.34
C ASP A 110 -20.45 6.29 -15.66
N LEU A 111 -19.35 6.55 -14.94
CA LEU A 111 -18.13 5.74 -15.03
C LEU A 111 -18.41 4.30 -14.57
N MET A 112 -19.13 4.12 -13.46
CA MET A 112 -19.50 2.78 -12.98
C MET A 112 -20.35 2.01 -13.99
N LYS A 113 -21.36 2.65 -14.59
CA LYS A 113 -22.19 2.04 -15.65
C LYS A 113 -21.37 1.67 -16.89
N LYS A 114 -20.45 2.55 -17.31
CA LYS A 114 -19.54 2.30 -18.44
C LYS A 114 -18.64 1.08 -18.18
N MET A 115 -18.13 0.97 -16.95
CA MET A 115 -17.17 -0.06 -16.56
C MET A 115 -17.80 -1.42 -16.25
N ASP A 116 -18.96 -1.46 -15.60
CA ASP A 116 -19.62 -2.71 -15.17
C ASP A 116 -20.10 -3.58 -16.33
N GLY A 117 -20.32 -2.98 -17.51
CA GLY A 117 -20.75 -3.69 -18.72
C GLY A 117 -21.96 -4.58 -18.45
N LYS A 118 -21.83 -5.90 -18.70
CA LYS A 118 -22.90 -6.89 -18.48
C LYS A 118 -23.04 -7.38 -17.04
N LYS A 119 -21.96 -7.31 -16.24
CA LYS A 119 -21.90 -7.92 -14.90
C LYS A 119 -21.03 -7.04 -13.99
N PRO A 120 -21.62 -6.39 -12.97
CA PRO A 120 -20.89 -5.49 -12.10
C PRO A 120 -19.68 -6.12 -11.41
N TYR A 121 -18.65 -5.32 -11.15
CA TYR A 121 -17.55 -5.74 -10.27
C TYR A 121 -18.05 -5.91 -8.83
N PRO A 122 -17.60 -6.93 -8.08
CA PRO A 122 -17.99 -7.06 -6.68
C PRO A 122 -17.36 -5.94 -5.84
N GLU A 123 -18.05 -5.54 -4.77
CA GLU A 123 -17.58 -4.56 -3.78
C GLU A 123 -16.53 -5.20 -2.85
N ASN A 124 -15.38 -5.57 -3.41
CA ASN A 124 -14.23 -6.09 -2.66
C ASN A 124 -12.90 -5.69 -3.32
N MET A 125 -11.78 -5.99 -2.66
CA MET A 125 -10.44 -5.59 -3.12
C MET A 125 -10.07 -6.18 -4.49
N LEU A 126 -10.45 -7.43 -4.78
CA LEU A 126 -10.19 -8.06 -6.08
C LEU A 126 -10.96 -7.37 -7.20
N GLY A 127 -12.24 -7.04 -6.95
CA GLY A 127 -13.08 -6.27 -7.85
C GLY A 127 -12.48 -4.89 -8.14
N LEU A 128 -11.99 -4.19 -7.12
CA LEU A 128 -11.32 -2.90 -7.27
C LEU A 128 -10.02 -3.00 -8.08
N LEU A 129 -9.17 -3.99 -7.80
CA LEU A 129 -7.92 -4.18 -8.55
C LEU A 129 -8.19 -4.48 -10.02
N ARG A 130 -9.20 -5.30 -10.30
CA ARG A 130 -9.61 -5.58 -11.67
C ARG A 130 -10.21 -4.36 -12.36
N PHE A 131 -10.99 -3.57 -11.62
CA PHE A 131 -11.53 -2.29 -12.11
C PHE A 131 -10.41 -1.31 -12.46
N ILE A 132 -9.44 -1.09 -11.56
CA ILE A 132 -8.28 -0.19 -11.78
C ILE A 132 -7.50 -0.62 -13.01
N ARG A 133 -7.22 -1.91 -13.15
CA ARG A 133 -6.54 -2.44 -14.33
C ARG A 133 -7.30 -2.11 -15.61
N ASN A 134 -8.61 -2.36 -15.63
CA ASN A 134 -9.44 -2.12 -16.82
C ASN A 134 -9.59 -0.63 -17.15
N LEU A 135 -9.69 0.21 -16.12
CA LEU A 135 -9.72 1.67 -16.26
C LEU A 135 -8.43 2.14 -16.96
N HIS A 136 -7.28 1.68 -16.49
CA HIS A 136 -5.99 2.03 -17.07
C HIS A 136 -5.79 1.49 -18.50
N GLU A 137 -6.30 0.30 -18.82
CA GLU A 137 -6.06 -0.34 -20.12
C GLU A 137 -6.98 0.19 -21.24
N HIS A 138 -8.19 0.64 -20.91
CA HIS A 138 -9.22 0.93 -21.91
C HIS A 138 -9.82 2.33 -21.79
N TYR A 139 -9.54 3.07 -20.72
CA TYR A 139 -10.23 4.32 -20.37
C TYR A 139 -9.24 5.37 -19.84
N ALA A 140 -8.17 5.62 -20.59
CA ALA A 140 -7.09 6.54 -20.20
C ALA A 140 -7.61 7.96 -19.91
N GLU A 141 -8.56 8.47 -20.71
CA GLU A 141 -9.18 9.79 -20.50
C GLU A 141 -9.94 9.87 -19.17
N ASP A 142 -10.67 8.80 -18.80
CA ASP A 142 -11.37 8.73 -17.53
C ASP A 142 -10.37 8.63 -16.35
N LEU A 143 -9.24 7.96 -16.55
CA LEU A 143 -8.19 7.81 -15.52
C LEU A 143 -7.56 9.16 -15.14
N GLU A 144 -7.37 10.09 -16.08
CA GLU A 144 -6.80 11.43 -15.79
C GLU A 144 -7.65 12.21 -14.78
N SER A 145 -8.95 11.94 -14.74
CA SER A 145 -9.89 12.57 -13.79
C SER A 145 -9.92 11.90 -12.41
N VAL A 146 -9.24 10.75 -12.25
CA VAL A 146 -9.27 9.92 -11.06
C VAL A 146 -7.90 9.89 -10.38
N ASP A 147 -7.76 10.61 -9.27
CA ASP A 147 -6.58 10.48 -8.40
C ASP A 147 -6.75 9.32 -7.42
N LEU A 148 -6.37 8.12 -7.85
CA LEU A 148 -6.45 6.89 -7.05
C LEU A 148 -5.68 6.99 -5.72
N MET A 149 -4.54 7.67 -5.71
CA MET A 149 -3.70 7.76 -4.51
C MET A 149 -4.30 8.70 -3.47
N LYS A 150 -5.02 9.74 -3.92
CA LYS A 150 -5.79 10.62 -3.03
C LYS A 150 -7.11 10.01 -2.59
N MET A 151 -7.81 9.30 -3.48
CA MET A 151 -9.09 8.65 -3.16
C MET A 151 -8.92 7.47 -2.20
N PHE A 152 -7.84 6.70 -2.38
CA PHE A 152 -7.61 5.46 -1.63
C PHE A 152 -6.17 5.40 -1.05
N PRO A 153 -5.82 6.29 -0.10
CA PRO A 153 -4.46 6.42 0.42
C PRO A 153 -3.91 5.14 1.07
N ASP A 154 -4.79 4.28 1.60
CA ASP A 154 -4.42 3.03 2.27
C ASP A 154 -4.44 1.79 1.34
N LEU A 155 -4.97 1.91 0.12
CA LEU A 155 -5.12 0.79 -0.80
C LEU A 155 -3.76 0.17 -1.17
N PHE A 156 -2.79 1.01 -1.51
CA PHE A 156 -1.47 0.55 -1.93
C PHE A 156 -0.81 -0.34 -0.87
N GLY A 157 -0.80 0.12 0.39
CA GLY A 157 -0.21 -0.64 1.50
C GLY A 157 -0.91 -1.99 1.70
N CYS A 158 -2.25 -2.01 1.67
CA CYS A 158 -3.03 -3.24 1.80
C CYS A 158 -2.74 -4.23 0.67
N VAL A 159 -2.68 -3.76 -0.57
CA VAL A 159 -2.42 -4.60 -1.76
C VAL A 159 -0.98 -5.09 -1.77
N TYR A 160 -0.02 -4.26 -1.41
CA TYR A 160 1.39 -4.66 -1.28
C TYR A 160 1.56 -5.79 -0.26
N MET A 161 0.92 -5.67 0.92
CA MET A 161 0.97 -6.71 1.95
C MET A 161 0.29 -8.00 1.50
N LEU A 162 -0.84 -7.91 0.78
CA LEU A 162 -1.48 -9.07 0.16
C LEU A 162 -0.56 -9.76 -0.83
N ALA A 163 -0.03 -9.01 -1.80
CA ALA A 163 0.87 -9.54 -2.83
C ALA A 163 2.14 -10.14 -2.24
N LYS A 164 2.66 -9.57 -1.13
CA LYS A 164 3.77 -10.14 -0.36
C LYS A 164 3.36 -11.48 0.28
N LYS A 165 2.21 -11.55 0.96
CA LYS A 165 1.68 -12.78 1.58
C LYS A 165 1.47 -13.90 0.55
N GLN A 166 0.98 -13.55 -0.64
CA GLN A 166 0.72 -14.51 -1.72
C GLN A 166 1.94 -14.82 -2.60
N GLY A 167 3.10 -14.20 -2.33
CA GLY A 167 4.32 -14.39 -3.12
C GLY A 167 4.30 -13.76 -4.52
N TRP A 168 3.29 -12.94 -4.84
CA TRP A 168 3.13 -12.32 -6.15
C TRP A 168 4.27 -11.36 -6.49
N ASN A 169 4.85 -10.68 -5.50
CA ASN A 169 5.97 -9.76 -5.71
C ASN A 169 7.22 -10.41 -6.34
N SER A 170 7.34 -11.73 -6.27
CA SER A 170 8.45 -12.47 -6.89
C SER A 170 8.15 -12.94 -8.32
N ARG A 171 6.91 -12.79 -8.80
CA ARG A 171 6.49 -13.21 -10.15
C ARG A 171 7.08 -12.27 -11.21
N PRO A 172 7.34 -12.74 -12.44
CA PRO A 172 8.04 -11.95 -13.46
C PRO A 172 7.44 -10.55 -13.72
N GLY A 173 6.12 -10.41 -13.72
CA GLY A 173 5.44 -9.12 -13.96
C GLY A 173 5.71 -8.08 -12.86
N LEU A 174 5.70 -8.50 -11.60
CA LEU A 174 5.90 -7.61 -10.46
C LEU A 174 7.38 -7.48 -10.06
N LYS A 175 8.18 -8.54 -10.23
CA LYS A 175 9.60 -8.57 -9.83
C LYS A 175 10.41 -7.44 -10.47
N ASN A 176 10.14 -7.14 -11.74
CA ASN A 176 10.84 -6.07 -12.47
C ASN A 176 10.54 -4.69 -11.89
N MET A 177 9.36 -4.50 -11.28
CA MET A 177 8.99 -3.25 -10.65
C MET A 177 9.79 -2.93 -9.38
N PHE A 178 10.57 -3.86 -8.84
CA PHE A 178 11.44 -3.63 -7.69
C PHE A 178 12.88 -3.27 -8.09
N GLN A 179 13.18 -3.26 -9.39
CA GLN A 179 14.46 -2.79 -9.89
C GLN A 179 14.50 -1.26 -9.79
N ARG A 180 15.69 -0.70 -9.51
CA ARG A 180 15.86 0.76 -9.42
C ARG A 180 15.66 1.37 -10.80
N ASP A 181 14.87 2.45 -10.85
CA ASP A 181 14.86 3.31 -12.04
C ASP A 181 16.19 4.06 -12.03
N LEU A 182 17.14 3.63 -12.87
CA LEU A 182 18.42 4.34 -13.03
C LEU A 182 18.27 5.65 -13.82
N SER A 183 17.06 5.95 -14.33
CA SER A 183 16.74 7.22 -14.96
C SER A 183 16.45 8.27 -13.89
N SER A 184 17.50 9.01 -13.51
CA SER A 184 17.42 10.27 -12.78
C SER A 184 16.85 11.39 -13.63
#